data_AF-A0A2M7RU99-F1
#
_entry.id   AF-A0A2M7RU99-F1
#
_cell.length_a   1.000
_cell.length_b   1.000
_cell.length_c   1.000
_cell.angle_alpha   90.00
_cell.angle_beta   90.00
_cell.angle_gamma   90.00
#
_symmetry.space_group_name_H-M   'P 1'
#
loop_
_entity.id
_entity.type
_entity.pdbx_description
1 polymer ?
#
loop_
_entity_poly.entity_id
_entity_poly.type
_entity_poly.pdbx_seq_one_letter_code
_entity_poly.pdbx_strand_id
1 'polypeptide(L)'
;EDKKVIAQANAKVDEKGNFLTEKVKSRLDGDFPVTEPANIALMDVAPNQIASIAASLIPFLENDDANRALMGSNMMRQAVPLLRPEAPIVGTGLEARVAQDSRVLINAEADGVVEYVDAKNITIKYDRTEEEQLVSFNGDSITYELATFKKTNQNTCLNLTPIVRKGDKVKKGQVLCEGYATEKGELALGRNLKVAFMPWKGYNFEDAIVISEKVVKDDYFTSVHIEEFSLEVRDTKRGEEELTSDIPNVSEEATKDLDENGMIRIGADIKEGDILIGKITPKGETDPTPEEKLLRAIFGDKAGDVKDASLKVKPSVKGVVVDKKLFERAIKDRKSRAEEKTIIAQLDEEYNREISAL
;
A
#
# COMPACT_ATOMS: atom_id res chain seq x y z
N GLU A 1 30.94 -17.62 17.48
CA GLU A 1 30.80 -16.49 18.41
C GLU A 1 30.89 -16.98 19.85
N ASP A 2 30.20 -18.06 20.17
CA ASP A 2 29.96 -18.61 21.52
C ASP A 2 31.19 -18.84 22.43
N LYS A 3 32.38 -19.11 21.87
CA LYS A 3 33.61 -19.33 22.65
C LYS A 3 34.52 -18.10 22.76
N LYS A 4 34.09 -16.95 22.24
CA LYS A 4 34.87 -15.71 22.21
C LYS A 4 34.28 -14.70 23.19
N VAL A 5 35.15 -13.94 23.85
CA VAL A 5 34.75 -12.81 24.71
C VAL A 5 34.44 -11.61 23.82
N ILE A 6 33.22 -11.08 23.93
CA ILE A 6 32.70 -10.01 23.06
C ILE A 6 32.44 -8.78 23.91
N ALA A 7 33.06 -7.65 23.56
CA ALA A 7 32.83 -6.36 24.20
C ALA A 7 31.55 -5.68 23.69
N GLN A 8 30.92 -4.89 24.55
CA GLN A 8 29.76 -4.06 24.20
C GLN A 8 30.14 -2.90 23.29
N ALA A 9 29.24 -2.48 22.39
CA ALA A 9 29.46 -1.39 21.44
C ALA A 9 29.68 -0.02 22.11
N ASN A 10 29.26 0.16 23.37
CA ASN A 10 29.41 1.39 24.14
C ASN A 10 30.75 1.50 24.90
N ALA A 11 31.64 0.51 24.75
CA ALA A 11 32.96 0.54 25.37
C ALA A 11 33.79 1.71 24.83
N LYS A 12 34.45 2.46 25.72
CA LYS A 12 35.25 3.63 25.34
C LYS A 12 36.57 3.19 24.69
N VAL A 13 36.76 3.58 23.44
CA VAL A 13 37.96 3.31 22.65
C VAL A 13 38.67 4.60 22.23
N ASP A 14 39.98 4.55 22.02
CA ASP A 14 40.78 5.64 21.44
C ASP A 14 40.70 5.63 19.90
N GLU A 15 41.26 6.66 19.24
CA GLU A 15 41.32 6.75 17.77
C GLU A 15 42.15 5.62 17.11
N LYS A 16 42.96 4.90 17.89
CA LYS A 16 43.77 3.78 17.44
C LYS A 16 43.08 2.42 17.68
N GLY A 17 41.86 2.42 18.24
CA GLY A 17 41.07 1.23 18.53
C GLY A 17 41.42 0.51 19.83
N ASN A 18 42.21 1.11 20.73
CA ASN A 18 42.50 0.56 22.05
C ASN A 18 41.42 0.95 23.06
N PHE A 19 41.10 0.05 23.98
CA PHE A 19 40.20 0.34 25.09
C PHE A 19 40.84 1.32 26.10
N LEU A 20 40.11 2.37 26.48
CA LEU A 20 40.58 3.37 27.45
C LEU A 20 40.45 2.90 28.91
N THR A 21 39.65 1.86 29.15
CA THR A 21 39.36 1.33 30.49
C THR A 21 40.10 0.02 30.72
N GLU A 22 40.72 -0.14 31.90
CA GLU A 22 41.41 -1.37 32.30
C GLU A 22 40.49 -2.59 32.43
N LYS A 23 39.18 -2.36 32.59
CA LYS A 23 38.14 -3.39 32.69
C LYS A 23 36.97 -3.05 31.79
N VAL A 24 36.57 -4.01 30.96
CA VAL A 24 35.50 -3.85 29.97
C VAL A 24 34.41 -4.88 30.26
N LYS A 25 33.14 -4.44 30.21
CA LYS A 25 31.99 -5.35 30.30
C LYS A 25 31.89 -6.15 28.99
N SER A 26 31.84 -7.46 29.12
CA SER A 26 31.84 -8.37 27.98
C SER A 26 30.78 -9.46 28.16
N ARG A 27 30.44 -10.15 27.07
CA ARG A 27 29.62 -11.36 27.08
C ARG A 27 30.44 -12.57 26.65
N LEU A 28 30.25 -13.70 27.34
CA LEU A 28 30.85 -15.00 27.03
C LEU A 28 29.85 -16.11 27.39
N ASP A 29 29.47 -16.92 26.41
CA ASP A 29 28.60 -18.11 26.60
C ASP A 29 27.32 -17.85 27.43
N GLY A 30 26.72 -16.66 27.28
CA GLY A 30 25.52 -16.24 28.00
C GLY A 30 25.74 -15.58 29.35
N ASP A 31 26.98 -15.55 29.85
CA ASP A 31 27.36 -14.80 31.06
C ASP A 31 27.94 -13.41 30.69
N PHE A 32 27.96 -12.50 31.66
CA PHE A 32 28.39 -11.10 31.50
C PHE A 32 29.66 -10.78 32.31
N PRO A 33 30.81 -11.41 32.00
CA PRO A 33 32.04 -11.17 32.75
C PRO A 33 32.63 -9.78 32.47
N VAL A 34 33.33 -9.24 33.46
CA VAL A 34 34.16 -8.04 33.31
C VAL A 34 35.60 -8.49 33.10
N THR A 35 36.15 -8.25 31.91
CA THR A 35 37.46 -8.76 31.50
C THR A 35 38.42 -7.63 31.13
N GLU A 36 39.71 -7.93 31.15
CA GLU A 36 40.74 -7.01 30.68
C GLU A 36 40.73 -6.91 29.15
N PRO A 37 41.08 -5.75 28.56
CA PRO A 37 41.16 -5.54 27.12
C PRO A 37 41.90 -6.63 26.33
N ALA A 38 42.95 -7.23 26.91
CA ALA A 38 43.74 -8.27 26.25
C ALA A 38 42.98 -9.58 26.01
N ASN A 39 41.93 -9.85 26.78
CA ASN A 39 41.13 -11.07 26.68
C ASN A 39 39.92 -10.93 25.74
N ILE A 40 39.68 -9.73 25.20
CA ILE A 40 38.56 -9.44 24.30
C ILE A 40 38.95 -9.84 22.88
N ALA A 41 38.12 -10.68 22.25
CA ALA A 41 38.37 -11.17 20.90
C ALA A 41 37.52 -10.45 19.84
N LEU A 42 36.35 -9.93 20.21
CA LEU A 42 35.39 -9.29 19.32
C LEU A 42 34.70 -8.12 20.05
N MET A 43 34.07 -7.24 19.28
CA MET A 43 33.25 -6.15 19.79
C MET A 43 32.00 -6.01 18.92
N ASP A 44 30.88 -5.67 19.56
CA ASP A 44 29.62 -5.37 18.88
C ASP A 44 29.79 -4.17 17.93
N VAL A 45 29.18 -4.23 16.74
CA VAL A 45 29.40 -3.24 15.67
C VAL A 45 28.61 -1.96 15.91
N ALA A 46 27.37 -2.09 16.37
CA ALA A 46 26.49 -0.96 16.63
C ALA A 46 25.60 -1.23 17.85
N PRO A 47 25.25 -0.21 18.65
CA PRO A 47 24.38 -0.38 19.83
C PRO A 47 22.97 -0.91 19.48
N ASN A 48 22.46 -0.58 18.29
CA ASN A 48 21.13 -0.98 17.83
C ASN A 48 21.10 -2.36 17.15
N GLN A 49 22.24 -3.07 17.03
CA GLN A 49 22.29 -4.38 16.37
C GLN A 49 21.41 -5.45 17.06
N ILE A 50 21.10 -5.24 18.34
CA ILE A 50 20.26 -6.15 19.15
C ILE A 50 18.76 -5.93 18.90
N ALA A 51 18.38 -4.79 18.35
CA ALA A 51 16.99 -4.40 18.15
C ALA A 51 16.55 -4.65 16.71
N SER A 52 15.26 -4.95 16.52
CA SER A 52 14.68 -5.02 15.18
C SER A 52 14.61 -3.62 14.55
N ILE A 53 14.42 -3.53 13.23
CA ILE A 53 14.24 -2.25 12.54
C ILE A 53 13.08 -1.46 13.16
N ALA A 54 11.96 -2.13 13.45
CA ALA A 54 10.80 -1.48 14.06
C ALA A 54 11.09 -0.95 15.47
N ALA A 55 11.79 -1.71 16.31
CA ALA A 55 12.19 -1.23 17.64
C ALA A 55 13.22 -0.11 17.54
N SER A 56 14.12 -0.17 16.56
CA SER A 56 15.17 0.84 16.33
C SER A 56 14.65 2.17 15.82
N LEU A 57 13.38 2.24 15.35
CA LEU A 57 12.70 3.48 14.97
C LEU A 57 12.08 4.22 16.17
N ILE A 58 12.05 3.60 17.36
CA ILE A 58 11.52 4.23 18.57
C ILE A 58 12.60 5.13 19.17
N PRO A 59 12.42 6.46 19.21
CA PRO A 59 13.37 7.33 19.91
C PRO A 59 13.30 7.09 21.42
N PHE A 60 14.42 7.23 22.12
CA PHE A 60 14.52 7.05 23.57
C PHE A 60 14.13 5.65 24.07
N LEU A 61 14.31 4.61 23.24
CA LEU A 61 14.01 3.21 23.56
C LEU A 61 14.65 2.76 24.90
N GLU A 62 15.81 3.30 25.25
CA GLU A 62 16.50 3.01 26.50
C GLU A 62 15.77 3.48 27.77
N ASN A 63 14.79 4.37 27.64
CA ASN A 63 13.98 4.88 28.74
C ASN A 63 12.62 4.18 28.85
N ASP A 64 12.27 3.34 27.89
CA ASP A 64 11.01 2.61 27.85
C ASP A 64 11.12 1.20 28.44
N ASP A 65 10.05 0.76 29.11
CA ASP A 65 9.94 -0.64 29.52
C ASP A 65 9.82 -1.56 28.30
N ALA A 66 10.42 -2.75 28.39
CA ALA A 66 10.46 -3.71 27.28
C ALA A 66 9.06 -4.09 26.75
N ASN A 67 8.05 -4.19 27.61
CA ASN A 67 6.70 -4.53 27.18
C ASN A 67 6.06 -3.38 26.38
N ARG A 68 6.33 -2.13 26.77
CA ARG A 68 5.85 -0.94 26.05
C ARG A 68 6.56 -0.79 24.71
N ALA A 69 7.87 -1.03 24.66
CA ALA A 69 8.62 -1.06 23.40
C ALA A 69 8.10 -2.13 22.43
N LEU A 70 7.78 -3.34 22.95
CA LEU A 70 7.17 -4.40 22.15
C LEU A 70 5.81 -3.99 21.60
N MET A 71 4.95 -3.40 22.43
CA MET A 71 3.66 -2.88 21.98
C MET A 71 3.83 -1.78 20.92
N GLY A 72 4.70 -0.80 21.17
CA GLY A 72 4.97 0.30 20.25
C GLY A 72 5.43 -0.18 18.88
N SER A 73 6.40 -1.11 18.84
CA SER A 73 6.89 -1.69 17.58
C SER A 73 5.82 -2.47 16.81
N ASN A 74 4.89 -3.14 17.51
CA ASN A 74 3.76 -3.82 16.89
C ASN A 74 2.69 -2.86 16.37
N MET A 75 2.37 -1.83 17.15
CA MET A 75 1.39 -0.80 16.78
C MET A 75 1.86 0.00 15.56
N MET A 76 3.15 0.33 15.46
CA MET A 76 3.71 1.02 14.29
C MET A 76 3.48 0.27 12.97
N ARG A 77 3.52 -1.07 13.00
CA ARG A 77 3.27 -1.90 11.80
C ARG A 77 1.80 -1.89 11.34
N GLN A 78 0.89 -1.46 12.21
CA GLN A 78 -0.54 -1.37 11.93
C GLN A 78 -0.97 0.04 11.53
N ALA A 79 -0.05 1.01 11.54
CA ALA A 79 -0.34 2.37 11.14
C ALA A 79 -0.79 2.42 9.67
N VAL A 80 -1.96 3.01 9.43
CA VAL A 80 -2.50 3.19 8.09
C VAL A 80 -1.90 4.45 7.47
N PRO A 81 -1.44 4.41 6.21
CA PRO A 81 -0.95 5.60 5.51
C PRO A 81 -1.99 6.73 5.47
N LEU A 82 -1.57 7.92 5.90
CA LEU A 82 -2.40 9.12 5.90
C LEU A 82 -2.37 9.81 4.53
N LEU A 83 -3.37 10.65 4.25
CA LEU A 83 -3.41 11.50 3.06
C LEU A 83 -2.27 12.52 3.05
N ARG A 84 -1.91 13.04 4.22
CA ARG A 84 -0.85 14.04 4.41
C ARG A 84 0.03 13.67 5.62
N PRO A 85 0.90 12.66 5.47
CA PRO A 85 1.84 12.28 6.52
C PRO A 85 2.83 13.41 6.79
N GLU A 86 3.45 13.39 7.96
CA GLU A 86 4.50 14.32 8.35
C GLU A 86 5.71 13.56 8.91
N ALA A 87 6.91 13.89 8.44
CA ALA A 87 8.15 13.32 8.93
C ALA A 87 8.28 13.56 10.45
N PRO A 88 8.74 12.56 11.21
CA PRO A 88 8.84 12.69 12.66
C PRO A 88 9.83 13.80 13.04
N ILE A 89 9.40 14.76 13.86
CA ILE A 89 10.30 15.81 14.38
C ILE A 89 11.41 15.19 15.26
N VAL A 90 11.09 14.09 15.93
CA VAL A 90 12.02 13.32 16.76
C VAL A 90 12.14 11.92 16.16
N GLY A 91 13.23 11.68 15.45
CA GLY A 91 13.55 10.40 14.81
C GLY A 91 14.89 9.83 15.29
N THR A 92 15.26 8.70 14.71
CA THR A 92 16.46 7.90 15.02
C THR A 92 17.54 7.99 13.94
N GLY A 93 17.20 8.52 12.76
CA GLY A 93 18.04 8.59 11.57
C GLY A 93 17.95 7.34 10.69
N LEU A 94 17.19 6.32 11.09
CA LEU A 94 16.93 5.14 10.28
C LEU A 94 15.77 5.32 9.29
N GLU A 95 14.95 6.35 9.46
CA GLU A 95 13.72 6.60 8.70
C GLU A 95 14.00 6.71 7.19
N ALA A 96 15.03 7.47 6.81
CA ALA A 96 15.45 7.62 5.41
C ALA A 96 15.92 6.29 4.81
N ARG A 97 16.69 5.51 5.57
CA ARG A 97 17.23 4.23 5.11
C ARG A 97 16.13 3.19 4.96
N VAL A 98 15.18 3.14 5.90
CA VAL A 98 14.02 2.25 5.82
C VAL A 98 13.15 2.60 4.62
N ALA A 99 12.91 3.89 4.37
CA ALA A 99 12.16 4.32 3.19
C ALA A 99 12.87 3.91 1.89
N GLN A 100 14.18 4.12 1.81
CA GLN A 100 15.02 3.76 0.67
C GLN A 100 15.05 2.24 0.40
N ASP A 101 15.21 1.43 1.46
CA ASP A 101 15.32 -0.03 1.39
C ASP A 101 13.96 -0.73 1.19
N SER A 102 12.84 -0.04 1.47
CA SER A 102 11.48 -0.60 1.33
C SER A 102 11.10 -0.96 -0.10
N ARG A 103 11.76 -0.36 -1.11
CA ARG A 103 11.44 -0.46 -2.55
C ARG A 103 9.99 -0.10 -2.92
N VAL A 104 9.25 0.53 -2.01
CA VAL A 104 7.94 1.11 -2.31
C VAL A 104 8.13 2.41 -3.08
N LEU A 105 9.20 3.14 -2.78
CA LEU A 105 9.61 4.35 -3.47
C LEU A 105 10.53 4.01 -4.65
N ILE A 106 10.58 4.93 -5.61
CA ILE A 106 11.48 4.87 -6.76
C ILE A 106 12.77 5.60 -6.41
N ASN A 107 13.89 4.91 -6.56
CA ASN A 107 15.22 5.43 -6.26
C ASN A 107 15.99 5.62 -7.57
N ALA A 108 16.85 6.64 -7.63
CA ALA A 108 17.74 6.85 -8.76
C ALA A 108 18.81 5.73 -8.85
N GLU A 109 19.04 5.22 -10.06
CA GLU A 109 20.02 4.16 -10.31
C GLU A 109 21.46 4.68 -10.34
N ALA A 110 21.64 5.92 -10.81
CA ALA A 110 22.93 6.57 -10.95
C ALA A 110 22.82 8.08 -10.71
N ASP A 111 23.94 8.79 -10.82
CA ASP A 111 23.97 10.25 -10.81
C ASP A 111 23.42 10.78 -12.15
N GLY A 112 22.65 11.86 -12.11
CA GLY A 112 22.02 12.38 -13.32
C GLY A 112 21.23 13.66 -13.11
N VAL A 113 20.50 14.06 -14.15
CA VAL A 113 19.67 15.26 -14.17
C VAL A 113 18.25 14.90 -14.59
N VAL A 114 17.28 15.45 -13.85
CA VAL A 114 15.86 15.25 -14.14
C VAL A 114 15.46 16.01 -15.41
N GLU A 115 15.08 15.29 -16.46
CA GLU A 115 14.71 15.85 -17.75
C GLU A 115 13.22 16.23 -17.80
N TYR A 116 12.38 15.39 -17.22
CA TYR A 116 10.93 15.55 -17.22
C TYR A 116 10.31 14.97 -15.95
N VAL A 117 9.30 15.67 -15.42
CA VAL A 117 8.52 15.26 -14.25
C VAL A 117 7.06 15.53 -14.52
N ASP A 118 6.23 14.52 -14.36
CA ASP A 118 4.79 14.67 -14.19
C ASP A 118 4.30 13.80 -13.01
N ALA A 119 2.99 13.81 -12.76
CA ALA A 119 2.41 13.06 -11.64
C ALA A 119 2.45 11.53 -11.81
N LYS A 120 2.75 11.02 -13.01
CA LYS A 120 2.77 9.60 -13.39
C LYS A 120 4.14 9.10 -13.80
N ASN A 121 5.05 9.96 -14.22
CA ASN A 121 6.30 9.61 -14.87
C ASN A 121 7.40 10.59 -14.47
N ILE A 122 8.57 10.04 -14.16
CA ILE A 122 9.79 10.79 -13.93
C ILE A 122 10.83 10.31 -14.93
N THR A 123 11.36 11.20 -15.77
CA THR A 123 12.44 10.86 -16.71
C THR A 123 13.74 11.50 -16.26
N ILE A 124 14.75 10.67 -16.07
CA ILE A 124 16.09 11.08 -15.61
C ILE A 124 17.09 10.74 -16.70
N LYS A 125 17.89 11.74 -17.06
CA LYS A 125 19.06 11.55 -17.90
C LYS A 125 20.25 11.26 -17.00
N TYR A 126 20.80 10.06 -17.09
CA TYR A 126 21.94 9.67 -16.27
C TYR A 126 23.26 10.13 -16.89
N ASP A 127 24.17 10.57 -16.03
CA ASP A 127 25.52 10.95 -16.41
C ASP A 127 26.34 9.66 -16.58
N ARG A 128 26.38 9.11 -17.79
CA ARG A 128 27.16 7.90 -18.10
C ARG A 128 28.58 8.27 -18.51
N THR A 129 29.54 7.45 -18.10
CA THR A 129 30.92 7.52 -18.60
C THR A 129 31.02 6.91 -20.01
N GLU A 130 32.06 7.26 -20.78
CA GLU A 130 32.26 6.76 -22.16
C GLU A 130 32.31 5.22 -22.22
N GLU A 131 32.82 4.56 -21.18
CA GLU A 131 32.86 3.10 -21.05
C GLU A 131 31.46 2.49 -20.81
N GLU A 132 30.58 3.16 -20.06
CA GLU A 132 29.21 2.70 -19.81
C GLU A 132 28.29 2.92 -21.03
N GLN A 133 28.55 3.97 -21.81
CA GLN A 133 27.86 4.20 -23.08
C GLN A 133 28.22 3.14 -24.13
N LEU A 134 29.44 2.59 -24.10
CA LEU A 134 29.87 1.53 -25.01
C LEU A 134 29.20 0.16 -24.72
N VAL A 135 28.74 -0.06 -23.49
CA VAL A 135 28.15 -1.34 -23.05
C VAL A 135 26.62 -1.30 -23.02
N SER A 136 26.02 -0.12 -22.93
CA SER A 136 24.57 0.04 -22.84
C SER A 136 23.92 0.29 -24.21
N PHE A 137 23.02 -0.61 -24.62
CA PHE A 137 22.18 -0.43 -25.80
C PHE A 137 20.92 0.43 -25.54
N ASN A 138 20.69 0.82 -24.29
CA ASN A 138 19.54 1.60 -23.87
C ASN A 138 19.88 3.10 -23.90
N GLY A 139 18.89 3.95 -24.21
CA GLY A 139 19.07 5.41 -24.22
C GLY A 139 19.62 5.96 -22.89
N ASP A 140 20.17 7.19 -22.94
CA ASP A 140 20.73 7.88 -21.77
C ASP A 140 19.65 8.31 -20.75
N SER A 141 18.40 8.39 -21.20
CA SER A 141 17.24 8.74 -20.36
C SER A 141 16.46 7.50 -19.97
N ILE A 142 16.18 7.35 -18.68
CA ILE A 142 15.34 6.29 -18.11
C ILE A 142 14.06 6.93 -17.58
N THR A 143 12.91 6.36 -17.94
CA THR A 143 11.60 6.80 -17.47
C THR A 143 11.07 5.83 -16.41
N TYR A 144 10.69 6.39 -15.27
CA TYR A 144 10.09 5.69 -14.14
C TYR A 144 8.60 6.01 -14.06
N GLU A 145 7.75 4.98 -14.08
CA GLU A 145 6.31 5.12 -13.89
C GLU A 145 5.94 5.08 -12.39
N LEU A 146 5.20 6.07 -11.93
CA LEU A 146 4.70 6.22 -10.57
C LEU A 146 3.35 5.52 -10.44
N ALA A 147 3.24 4.66 -9.43
CA ALA A 147 1.97 4.05 -9.09
C ALA A 147 1.02 5.07 -8.44
N THR A 148 -0.05 5.43 -9.16
CA THR A 148 -1.11 6.33 -8.68
C THR A 148 -2.36 5.54 -8.28
N PHE A 149 -2.89 5.80 -7.08
CA PHE A 149 -4.14 5.22 -6.55
C PHE A 149 -4.27 3.69 -6.69
N LYS A 150 -3.21 2.95 -6.38
CA LYS A 150 -3.21 1.49 -6.43
C LYS A 150 -3.69 0.89 -5.10
N LYS A 151 -4.58 -0.10 -5.16
CA LYS A 151 -5.05 -0.83 -3.98
C LYS A 151 -3.94 -1.72 -3.41
N THR A 152 -3.85 -1.76 -2.09
CA THR A 152 -3.02 -2.72 -1.34
C THR A 152 -3.84 -3.88 -0.79
N ASN A 153 -3.16 -4.90 -0.25
CA ASN A 153 -3.82 -6.07 0.35
C ASN A 153 -4.70 -5.73 1.55
N GLN A 154 -4.38 -4.66 2.29
CA GLN A 154 -5.17 -4.18 3.43
C GLN A 154 -6.22 -3.13 3.03
N ASN A 155 -6.58 -3.04 1.75
CA ASN A 155 -7.51 -2.04 1.20
C ASN A 155 -7.07 -0.58 1.45
N THR A 156 -5.77 -0.34 1.64
CA THR A 156 -5.21 1.02 1.70
C THR A 156 -4.82 1.48 0.30
N CYS A 157 -4.52 2.78 0.17
CA CYS A 157 -4.12 3.40 -1.09
C CYS A 157 -2.60 3.56 -1.16
N LEU A 158 -1.98 3.00 -2.19
CA LEU A 158 -0.64 3.33 -2.62
C LEU A 158 -0.72 4.42 -3.69
N ASN A 159 -0.27 5.62 -3.33
CA ASN A 159 -0.21 6.76 -4.22
C ASN A 159 1.15 7.42 -4.08
N LEU A 160 1.91 7.43 -5.17
CA LEU A 160 3.23 8.03 -5.24
C LEU A 160 3.17 9.37 -5.98
N THR A 161 3.86 10.36 -5.45
CA THR A 161 4.00 11.71 -6.01
C THR A 161 5.47 12.07 -6.15
N PRO A 162 5.89 12.73 -7.23
CA PRO A 162 7.29 13.11 -7.43
C PRO A 162 7.73 14.18 -6.41
N ILE A 163 8.93 14.02 -5.84
CA ILE A 163 9.56 15.03 -4.97
C ILE A 163 10.44 15.97 -5.81
N VAL A 164 11.13 15.40 -6.81
CA VAL A 164 12.10 16.10 -7.66
C VAL A 164 11.42 17.02 -8.67
N ARG A 165 12.15 18.04 -9.12
CA ARG A 165 11.72 18.98 -10.16
C ARG A 165 12.60 18.86 -11.40
N LYS A 166 12.08 19.30 -12.54
CA LYS A 166 12.84 19.37 -13.79
C LYS A 166 14.09 20.23 -13.61
N GLY A 167 15.25 19.68 -13.97
CA GLY A 167 16.56 20.31 -13.85
C GLY A 167 17.29 20.00 -12.54
N ASP A 168 16.66 19.29 -11.59
CA ASP A 168 17.33 18.88 -10.36
C ASP A 168 18.41 17.83 -10.67
N LYS A 169 19.53 17.92 -9.96
CA LYS A 169 20.59 16.90 -9.98
C LYS A 169 20.26 15.83 -8.95
N VAL A 170 20.26 14.57 -9.39
CA VAL A 170 20.02 13.41 -8.53
C VAL A 170 21.31 12.64 -8.32
N LYS A 171 21.42 12.00 -7.16
CA LYS A 171 22.51 11.08 -6.85
C LYS A 171 22.04 9.64 -6.88
N LYS A 172 22.96 8.71 -7.11
CA LYS A 172 22.73 7.28 -6.97
C LYS A 172 22.09 6.95 -5.62
N GLY A 173 20.95 6.25 -5.68
CA GLY A 173 20.16 5.83 -4.53
C GLY A 173 19.24 6.91 -3.95
N GLN A 174 19.24 8.13 -4.48
CA GLN A 174 18.34 9.19 -4.01
C GLN A 174 16.88 8.83 -4.31
N VAL A 175 16.01 9.04 -3.33
CA VAL A 175 14.56 8.85 -3.47
C VAL A 175 13.97 9.95 -4.38
N LEU A 176 13.19 9.55 -5.37
CA LEU A 176 12.65 10.44 -6.41
C LEU A 176 11.18 10.80 -6.17
N CYS A 177 10.45 9.96 -5.46
CA CYS A 177 9.04 10.13 -5.15
C CYS A 177 8.76 9.89 -3.66
N GLU A 178 7.69 10.50 -3.18
CA GLU A 178 7.12 10.28 -1.86
C GLU A 178 5.72 9.69 -2.01
N GLY A 179 5.17 9.19 -0.91
CA GLY A 179 3.88 8.52 -0.90
C GLY A 179 3.92 7.27 -0.05
N TYR A 180 2.73 6.74 0.26
CA TYR A 180 2.58 5.56 1.11
C TYR A 180 3.33 5.69 2.45
N ALA A 181 2.92 6.66 3.28
CA ALA A 181 3.51 6.93 4.59
C ALA A 181 4.98 7.37 4.56
N THR A 182 5.34 8.25 3.62
CA THR A 182 6.67 8.88 3.53
C THR A 182 6.54 10.36 3.21
N GLU A 183 7.48 11.18 3.68
CA GLU A 183 7.61 12.61 3.35
C GLU A 183 9.09 12.91 3.07
N LYS A 184 9.40 13.55 1.94
CA LYS A 184 10.77 13.98 1.58
C LYS A 184 11.84 12.86 1.64
N GLY A 185 11.43 11.62 1.39
CA GLY A 185 12.31 10.46 1.42
C GLY A 185 12.56 9.86 2.81
N GLU A 186 11.83 10.31 3.83
CA GLU A 186 11.82 9.72 5.17
C GLU A 186 10.51 8.98 5.44
N LEU A 187 10.56 7.95 6.28
CA LEU A 187 9.38 7.23 6.74
C LEU A 187 8.53 8.15 7.65
N ALA A 188 7.28 8.34 7.27
CA ALA A 188 6.31 9.21 7.94
C ALA A 188 4.99 8.45 8.16
N LEU A 189 4.95 7.61 9.20
CA LEU A 189 3.78 6.77 9.52
C LEU A 189 2.57 7.57 10.05
N GLY A 190 2.79 8.82 10.47
CA GLY A 190 1.78 9.60 11.19
C GLY A 190 1.96 11.11 11.03
N ARG A 191 1.54 11.85 12.05
CA ARG A 191 1.57 13.32 12.10
C ARG A 191 2.06 13.78 13.47
N ASN A 192 2.86 14.84 13.51
CA ASN A 192 3.28 15.46 14.76
C ASN A 192 2.14 16.30 15.34
N LEU A 193 1.84 16.13 16.63
CA LEU A 193 0.80 16.89 17.33
C LEU A 193 1.38 17.67 18.50
N LYS A 194 0.75 18.81 18.82
CA LYS A 194 0.99 19.51 20.08
C LYS A 194 0.17 18.86 21.18
N VAL A 195 0.82 18.13 22.07
CA VAL A 195 0.20 17.40 23.17
C VAL A 195 0.42 18.14 24.49
N ALA A 196 -0.59 18.13 25.36
CA ALA A 196 -0.50 18.62 26.73
C ALA A 196 -0.91 17.51 27.71
N PHE A 197 -0.06 17.23 28.70
CA PHE A 197 -0.34 16.26 29.73
C PHE A 197 -1.08 16.94 30.89
N MET A 198 -2.40 16.82 30.92
CA MET A 198 -3.25 17.29 32.02
C MET A 198 -4.55 16.49 32.08
N PRO A 199 -5.16 16.29 33.26
CA PRO A 199 -6.51 15.76 33.35
C PRO A 199 -7.50 16.79 32.77
N TRP A 200 -8.41 16.33 31.90
CA TRP A 200 -9.38 17.21 31.23
C TRP A 200 -10.81 16.72 31.43
N LYS A 201 -11.46 17.20 32.49
CA LYS A 201 -12.88 16.94 32.82
C LYS A 201 -13.28 15.45 32.78
N GLY A 202 -12.34 14.53 32.98
CA GLY A 202 -12.56 13.09 32.90
C GLY A 202 -12.71 12.52 31.50
N TYR A 203 -12.56 13.32 30.44
CA TYR A 203 -12.62 12.82 29.05
C TYR A 203 -11.38 12.02 28.65
N ASN A 204 -10.25 12.24 29.33
CA ASN A 204 -9.04 11.44 29.20
C ASN A 204 -8.88 10.43 30.35
N PHE A 205 -9.99 9.81 30.76
CA PHE A 205 -9.96 8.74 31.75
C PHE A 205 -9.33 7.47 31.14
N GLU A 206 -8.56 6.72 31.94
CA GLU A 206 -7.73 5.60 31.49
C GLU A 206 -6.80 6.01 30.33
N ASP A 207 -6.98 5.41 29.15
CA ASP A 207 -6.18 5.64 27.95
C ASP A 207 -6.97 6.44 26.88
N ALA A 208 -8.10 7.05 27.25
CA ALA A 208 -8.89 7.86 26.33
C ALA A 208 -8.13 9.14 25.93
N ILE A 209 -8.23 9.50 24.65
CA ILE A 209 -7.55 10.67 24.09
C ILE A 209 -8.59 11.74 23.75
N VAL A 210 -8.36 12.96 24.23
CA VAL A 210 -9.16 14.13 23.85
C VAL A 210 -8.48 14.83 22.70
N ILE A 211 -9.17 14.90 21.56
CA ILE A 211 -8.64 15.49 20.32
C ILE A 211 -9.34 16.82 20.07
N SER A 212 -8.58 17.81 19.61
CA SER A 212 -9.14 19.10 19.16
C SER A 212 -9.88 18.93 17.84
N GLU A 213 -11.03 19.59 17.69
CA GLU A 213 -11.79 19.66 16.43
C GLU A 213 -10.92 20.12 15.24
N LYS A 214 -9.88 20.92 15.50
CA LYS A 214 -8.91 21.34 14.48
C LYS A 214 -8.29 20.15 13.72
N VAL A 215 -8.03 19.04 14.40
CA VAL A 215 -7.42 17.84 13.79
C VAL A 215 -8.33 17.24 12.72
N VAL A 216 -9.66 17.29 12.94
CA VAL A 216 -10.65 16.82 11.96
C VAL A 216 -10.81 17.85 10.85
N LYS A 217 -10.90 19.14 11.18
CA LYS A 217 -11.09 20.21 10.21
C LYS A 217 -9.94 20.32 9.20
N ASP A 218 -8.72 20.08 9.65
CA ASP A 218 -7.51 20.19 8.82
C ASP A 218 -7.09 18.84 8.19
N ASP A 219 -7.94 17.79 8.30
CA ASP A 219 -7.73 16.46 7.71
C ASP A 219 -6.40 15.78 8.09
N TYR A 220 -5.99 15.89 9.36
CA TYR A 220 -4.67 15.39 9.80
C TYR A 220 -4.58 13.86 9.73
N PHE A 221 -5.64 13.15 10.12
CA PHE A 221 -5.68 11.69 10.16
C PHE A 221 -6.60 11.06 9.10
N THR A 222 -6.90 11.81 8.05
CA THR A 222 -7.73 11.30 6.94
C THR A 222 -6.91 10.31 6.12
N SER A 223 -7.43 9.10 5.90
CA SER A 223 -6.83 8.04 5.07
C SER A 223 -7.69 7.73 3.85
N VAL A 224 -7.06 7.20 2.79
CA VAL A 224 -7.75 6.77 1.57
C VAL A 224 -7.80 5.25 1.53
N HIS A 225 -9.00 4.71 1.41
CA HIS A 225 -9.26 3.28 1.30
C HIS A 225 -9.82 2.95 -0.09
N ILE A 226 -9.34 1.85 -0.66
CA ILE A 226 -9.79 1.35 -1.96
C ILE A 226 -10.36 -0.04 -1.75
N GLU A 227 -11.68 -0.15 -1.87
CA GLU A 227 -12.38 -1.43 -1.85
C GLU A 227 -12.65 -1.91 -3.27
N GLU A 228 -12.67 -3.23 -3.43
CA GLU A 228 -12.96 -3.87 -4.70
C GLU A 228 -14.23 -4.69 -4.56
N PHE A 229 -15.15 -4.47 -5.48
CA PHE A 229 -16.43 -5.15 -5.54
C PHE A 229 -16.44 -5.98 -6.82
N SER A 230 -16.58 -7.30 -6.68
CA SER A 230 -16.60 -8.23 -7.80
C SER A 230 -17.92 -8.98 -7.82
N LEU A 231 -18.53 -9.10 -9.00
CA LEU A 231 -19.70 -9.93 -9.25
C LEU A 231 -19.41 -10.87 -10.42
N GLU A 232 -19.63 -12.16 -10.21
CA GLU A 232 -19.51 -13.16 -11.27
C GLU A 232 -20.87 -13.39 -11.93
N VAL A 233 -20.84 -13.50 -13.26
CA VAL A 233 -21.95 -13.97 -14.08
C VAL A 233 -21.85 -15.47 -14.19
N ARG A 234 -22.92 -16.20 -13.87
CA ARG A 234 -22.94 -17.67 -13.89
C ARG A 234 -24.01 -18.18 -14.82
N ASP A 235 -23.69 -19.27 -15.50
CA ASP A 235 -24.68 -20.02 -16.25
C ASP A 235 -25.48 -20.92 -15.28
N THR A 236 -26.79 -20.70 -15.22
CA THR A 236 -27.69 -21.47 -14.36
C THR A 236 -28.45 -22.49 -15.19
N LYS A 237 -29.00 -23.54 -14.55
CA LYS A 237 -29.84 -24.51 -15.25
C LYS A 237 -31.08 -23.91 -15.94
N ARG A 238 -31.43 -22.67 -15.59
CA ARG A 238 -32.62 -21.96 -16.08
C ARG A 238 -32.29 -20.92 -17.16
N GLY A 239 -31.01 -20.74 -17.48
CA GLY A 239 -30.51 -19.77 -18.43
C GLY A 239 -29.27 -19.06 -17.90
N GLU A 240 -28.61 -18.34 -18.81
CA GLU A 240 -27.44 -17.54 -18.51
C GLU A 240 -27.86 -16.27 -17.75
N GLU A 241 -27.10 -15.90 -16.72
CA GLU A 241 -27.25 -14.59 -16.10
C GLU A 241 -26.72 -13.51 -17.06
N GLU A 242 -27.38 -12.36 -17.11
CA GLU A 242 -26.98 -11.27 -18.00
C GLU A 242 -26.65 -10.02 -17.17
N LEU A 243 -25.67 -9.25 -17.65
CA LEU A 243 -25.36 -7.92 -17.14
C LEU A 243 -26.15 -6.90 -17.97
N THR A 244 -26.98 -6.11 -17.32
CA THR A 244 -27.81 -5.11 -18.00
C THR A 244 -28.16 -3.98 -17.05
N SER A 245 -28.41 -2.80 -17.62
CA SER A 245 -29.00 -1.66 -16.91
C SER A 245 -30.53 -1.80 -16.73
N ASP A 246 -31.18 -2.68 -17.49
CA ASP A 246 -32.63 -2.88 -17.44
C ASP A 246 -33.01 -3.90 -16.35
N ILE A 247 -33.15 -3.39 -15.12
CA ILE A 247 -33.39 -4.21 -13.92
C ILE A 247 -34.86 -4.06 -13.51
N PRO A 248 -35.62 -5.17 -13.36
CA PRO A 248 -37.02 -5.10 -12.99
C PRO A 248 -37.21 -4.56 -11.56
N ASN A 249 -38.27 -3.78 -11.34
CA ASN A 249 -38.64 -3.21 -10.05
C ASN A 249 -37.63 -2.21 -9.45
N VAL A 250 -36.75 -1.63 -10.28
CA VAL A 250 -35.81 -0.58 -9.89
C VAL A 250 -36.22 0.73 -10.57
N SER A 251 -36.08 1.86 -9.86
CA SER A 251 -36.37 3.19 -10.42
C SER A 251 -35.31 3.59 -11.45
N GLU A 252 -35.69 4.37 -12.47
CA GLU A 252 -34.75 4.95 -13.45
C GLU A 252 -33.67 5.81 -12.79
N GLU A 253 -33.96 6.41 -11.63
CA GLU A 253 -32.98 7.18 -10.88
C GLU A 253 -31.84 6.31 -10.32
N ALA A 254 -32.13 5.06 -9.95
CA ALA A 254 -31.13 4.12 -9.43
C ALA A 254 -30.31 3.44 -10.55
N THR A 255 -30.83 3.38 -11.77
CA THR A 255 -30.11 2.86 -12.95
C THR A 255 -29.40 3.94 -13.76
N LYS A 256 -29.60 5.21 -13.44
CA LYS A 256 -29.05 6.37 -14.17
C LYS A 256 -27.52 6.35 -14.31
N ASP A 257 -26.81 5.87 -13.30
CA ASP A 257 -25.34 5.83 -13.29
C ASP A 257 -24.77 4.53 -13.89
N LEU A 258 -25.61 3.58 -14.32
CA LEU A 258 -25.20 2.36 -15.00
C LEU A 258 -24.98 2.61 -16.50
N ASP A 259 -23.98 1.93 -17.07
CA ASP A 259 -23.75 1.88 -18.50
C ASP A 259 -24.58 0.79 -19.19
N GLU A 260 -24.43 0.67 -20.51
CA GLU A 260 -25.11 -0.33 -21.34
C GLU A 260 -24.84 -1.78 -20.90
N ASN A 261 -23.71 -2.03 -20.24
CA ASN A 261 -23.32 -3.34 -19.70
C ASN A 261 -23.76 -3.51 -18.24
N GLY A 262 -24.61 -2.62 -17.70
CA GLY A 262 -25.06 -2.67 -16.32
C GLY A 262 -23.95 -2.36 -15.30
N MET A 263 -22.83 -1.75 -15.67
CA MET A 263 -21.78 -1.35 -14.73
C MET A 263 -21.84 0.14 -14.43
N ILE A 264 -21.63 0.51 -13.18
CA ILE A 264 -21.58 1.91 -12.78
C ILE A 264 -20.49 2.69 -13.54
N ARG A 265 -20.73 3.97 -13.85
CA ARG A 265 -19.74 4.84 -14.51
C ARG A 265 -18.59 5.22 -13.57
N ILE A 266 -17.40 5.40 -14.16
CA ILE A 266 -16.23 5.93 -13.44
C ILE A 266 -16.52 7.40 -13.05
N GLY A 267 -16.19 7.76 -11.81
CA GLY A 267 -16.45 9.09 -11.25
C GLY A 267 -17.87 9.30 -10.72
N ALA A 268 -18.69 8.24 -10.58
CA ALA A 268 -19.96 8.33 -9.87
C ALA A 268 -19.73 8.36 -8.35
N ASP A 269 -20.46 9.26 -7.67
CA ASP A 269 -20.57 9.29 -6.21
C ASP A 269 -21.57 8.22 -5.77
N ILE A 270 -21.10 7.25 -5.00
CA ILE A 270 -21.91 6.13 -4.52
C ILE A 270 -22.32 6.30 -3.07
N LYS A 271 -23.57 5.90 -2.78
CA LYS A 271 -24.15 5.83 -1.45
C LYS A 271 -24.66 4.42 -1.19
N GLU A 272 -24.98 4.18 0.07
CA GLU A 272 -25.63 2.95 0.50
C GLU A 272 -26.90 2.67 -0.31
N GLY A 273 -27.00 1.45 -0.84
CA GLY A 273 -28.15 0.99 -1.63
C GLY A 273 -28.03 1.20 -3.13
N ASP A 274 -27.07 2.01 -3.61
CA ASP A 274 -26.85 2.22 -5.04
C ASP A 274 -26.37 0.92 -5.71
N ILE A 275 -26.71 0.75 -6.99
CA ILE A 275 -26.34 -0.44 -7.76
C ILE A 275 -24.98 -0.21 -8.41
N LEU A 276 -24.00 -1.05 -8.08
CA LEU A 276 -22.67 -1.01 -8.69
C LEU A 276 -22.62 -1.82 -9.98
N ILE A 277 -23.22 -3.02 -9.95
CA ILE A 277 -23.25 -3.95 -11.07
C ILE A 277 -24.66 -4.52 -11.17
N GLY A 278 -25.38 -4.10 -12.20
CA GLY A 278 -26.67 -4.62 -12.64
C GLY A 278 -26.54 -6.03 -13.17
N LYS A 279 -27.20 -6.99 -12.52
CA LYS A 279 -27.24 -8.39 -12.95
C LYS A 279 -28.65 -8.94 -12.83
N ILE A 280 -29.11 -9.59 -13.89
CA ILE A 280 -30.38 -10.28 -13.92
C ILE A 280 -30.16 -11.79 -14.01
N THR A 281 -30.95 -12.54 -13.24
CA THR A 281 -30.99 -14.00 -13.30
C THR A 281 -32.34 -14.45 -13.83
N PRO A 282 -32.40 -15.35 -14.83
CA PRO A 282 -33.67 -15.90 -15.30
C PRO A 282 -34.37 -16.64 -14.16
N LYS A 283 -35.60 -16.23 -13.88
CA LYS A 283 -36.47 -16.83 -12.87
C LYS A 283 -37.32 -17.90 -13.55
N GLY A 284 -37.51 -19.04 -12.86
CA GLY A 284 -38.49 -20.02 -13.30
C GLY A 284 -39.91 -19.50 -13.06
N GLU A 285 -40.84 -19.84 -13.95
CA GLU A 285 -42.26 -19.56 -13.76
C GLU A 285 -42.74 -20.19 -12.45
N THR A 286 -43.12 -19.35 -11.49
CA THR A 286 -43.77 -19.76 -10.24
C THR A 286 -45.23 -19.39 -10.35
N ASP A 287 -46.13 -20.35 -10.13
CA ASP A 287 -47.57 -20.11 -10.07
C ASP A 287 -47.86 -19.05 -8.99
N PRO A 288 -48.35 -17.85 -9.36
CA PRO A 288 -48.68 -16.80 -8.40
C PRO A 288 -49.88 -17.22 -7.57
N THR A 289 -49.98 -16.73 -6.34
CA THR A 289 -51.17 -16.97 -5.51
C THR A 289 -52.40 -16.29 -6.12
N PRO A 290 -53.64 -16.71 -5.79
CA PRO A 290 -54.85 -16.05 -6.29
C PRO A 290 -54.88 -14.53 -6.07
N GLU A 291 -54.30 -14.05 -4.96
CA GLU A 291 -54.15 -12.62 -4.63
C GLU A 291 -53.19 -11.89 -5.57
N GLU A 292 -52.01 -12.48 -5.84
CA GLU A 292 -51.05 -11.93 -6.81
C GLU A 292 -51.61 -11.96 -8.24
N LYS A 293 -52.37 -13.00 -8.58
CA LYS A 293 -53.05 -13.13 -9.88
C LYS A 293 -54.11 -12.05 -10.07
N LEU A 294 -54.86 -11.71 -9.01
CA LEU A 294 -55.81 -10.60 -9.02
C LEU A 294 -55.11 -9.25 -9.17
N LEU A 295 -54.01 -9.03 -8.43
CA LEU A 295 -53.20 -7.82 -8.55
C LEU A 295 -52.63 -7.63 -9.96
N ARG A 296 -52.10 -8.69 -10.58
CA ARG A 296 -51.65 -8.66 -11.97
C ARG A 296 -52.76 -8.34 -12.97
N ALA A 297 -53.97 -8.85 -12.74
CA ALA A 297 -55.11 -8.57 -13.61
C ALA A 297 -55.57 -7.10 -13.52
N ILE A 298 -55.38 -6.46 -12.36
CA ILE A 298 -55.76 -5.05 -12.13
C ILE A 298 -54.69 -4.09 -12.66
N PHE A 299 -53.41 -4.34 -12.35
CA PHE A 299 -52.31 -3.43 -12.70
C PHE A 299 -51.67 -3.72 -14.05
N GLY A 300 -52.01 -4.85 -14.70
CA GLY A 300 -51.42 -5.26 -15.97
C GLY A 300 -49.92 -5.56 -15.87
N ASP A 301 -49.42 -5.73 -14.64
CA ASP A 301 -48.00 -5.85 -14.34
C ASP A 301 -47.51 -7.22 -14.86
N LYS A 302 -46.80 -7.19 -15.99
CA LYS A 302 -46.13 -8.39 -16.51
C LYS A 302 -45.05 -8.76 -15.51
N ALA A 303 -45.13 -9.97 -14.97
CA ALA A 303 -44.02 -10.50 -14.20
C ALA A 303 -42.76 -10.41 -15.06
N GLY A 304 -41.73 -9.72 -14.56
CA GLY A 304 -40.41 -9.92 -15.13
C GLY A 304 -40.06 -11.40 -14.96
N ASP A 305 -39.79 -12.10 -16.07
CA ASP A 305 -39.23 -13.47 -16.07
C ASP A 305 -37.82 -13.51 -15.50
N VAL A 306 -37.30 -12.36 -15.07
CA VAL A 306 -35.95 -12.14 -14.56
C VAL A 306 -36.02 -11.59 -13.14
N LYS A 307 -35.06 -11.99 -12.31
CA LYS A 307 -34.89 -11.52 -10.94
C LYS A 307 -33.65 -10.64 -10.83
N ASP A 308 -33.76 -9.54 -10.10
CA ASP A 308 -32.62 -8.71 -9.68
C ASP A 308 -31.64 -9.55 -8.82
N ALA A 309 -30.42 -9.72 -9.33
CA ALA A 309 -29.27 -10.31 -8.65
C ALA A 309 -28.07 -9.35 -8.64
N SER A 310 -28.35 -8.05 -8.73
CA SER A 310 -27.38 -6.97 -8.84
C SER A 310 -26.58 -6.79 -7.56
N LEU A 311 -25.34 -6.33 -7.70
CA LEU A 311 -24.48 -5.95 -6.59
C LEU A 311 -24.78 -4.52 -6.15
N LYS A 312 -25.23 -4.36 -4.90
CA LYS A 312 -25.50 -3.07 -4.27
C LYS A 312 -24.39 -2.68 -3.29
N VAL A 313 -24.19 -1.38 -3.10
CA VAL A 313 -23.23 -0.84 -2.13
C VAL A 313 -23.61 -1.28 -0.72
N LYS A 314 -22.62 -1.77 0.04
CA LYS A 314 -22.82 -2.19 1.44
C LYS A 314 -23.26 -1.01 2.31
N PRO A 315 -24.03 -1.27 3.39
CA PRO A 315 -24.36 -0.23 4.36
C PRO A 315 -23.13 0.50 4.89
N SER A 316 -23.26 1.80 5.14
CA SER A 316 -22.19 2.68 5.63
C SER A 316 -21.03 2.99 4.66
N VAL A 317 -20.95 2.35 3.49
CA VAL A 317 -19.92 2.68 2.48
C VAL A 317 -20.38 3.85 1.63
N LYS A 318 -19.51 4.85 1.48
CA LYS A 318 -19.67 6.00 0.58
C LYS A 318 -18.34 6.29 -0.07
N GLY A 319 -18.35 6.68 -1.34
CA GLY A 319 -17.11 6.94 -2.06
C GLY A 319 -17.35 7.27 -3.52
N VAL A 320 -16.27 7.23 -4.29
CA VAL A 320 -16.28 7.49 -5.73
C VAL A 320 -15.74 6.27 -6.46
N VAL A 321 -16.39 5.89 -7.56
CA VAL A 321 -15.89 4.80 -8.42
C VAL A 321 -14.65 5.29 -9.17
N VAL A 322 -13.50 4.68 -8.89
CA VAL A 322 -12.21 5.06 -9.50
C VAL A 322 -11.87 4.29 -10.76
N ASP A 323 -12.29 3.02 -10.83
CA ASP A 323 -11.96 2.11 -11.93
C ASP A 323 -13.05 1.04 -12.05
N LYS A 324 -13.21 0.47 -13.24
CA LYS A 324 -14.08 -0.68 -13.49
C LYS A 324 -13.45 -1.58 -14.54
N LYS A 325 -13.58 -2.90 -14.36
CA LYS A 325 -13.02 -3.90 -15.26
C LYS A 325 -14.08 -4.95 -15.57
N LEU A 326 -14.29 -5.18 -16.87
CA LEU A 326 -15.14 -6.26 -17.37
C LEU A 326 -14.24 -7.38 -17.87
N PHE A 327 -14.38 -8.56 -17.27
CA PHE A 327 -13.67 -9.76 -17.70
C PHE A 327 -14.65 -10.69 -18.40
N GLU A 328 -14.57 -10.74 -19.72
CA GLU A 328 -15.35 -11.68 -20.50
C GLU A 328 -14.59 -12.98 -20.71
N ARG A 329 -15.28 -14.10 -20.55
CA ARG A 329 -14.72 -15.39 -20.88
C ARG A 329 -14.73 -15.54 -22.40
N ALA A 330 -13.54 -15.47 -23.02
CA ALA A 330 -13.39 -15.75 -24.43
C ALA A 330 -13.96 -17.14 -24.79
N ILE A 331 -14.95 -17.17 -25.69
CA ILE A 331 -15.45 -18.42 -26.27
C ILE A 331 -14.36 -18.95 -27.19
N LYS A 332 -13.54 -19.87 -26.65
CA LYS A 332 -12.33 -20.34 -27.32
C LYS A 332 -12.65 -21.29 -28.47
N ASP A 333 -12.56 -20.79 -29.68
CA ASP A 333 -12.56 -21.60 -30.89
C ASP A 333 -11.30 -22.48 -30.99
N ARG A 334 -11.36 -23.62 -31.69
CA ARG A 334 -10.24 -24.58 -31.71
C ARG A 334 -8.96 -23.99 -32.30
N LYS A 335 -9.09 -22.98 -33.18
CA LYS A 335 -7.98 -22.21 -33.78
C LYS A 335 -7.35 -21.20 -32.83
N SER A 336 -8.15 -20.41 -32.12
CA SER A 336 -7.63 -19.39 -31.18
C SER A 336 -6.85 -20.02 -30.03
N ARG A 337 -7.22 -21.24 -29.59
CA ARG A 337 -6.42 -22.01 -28.61
C ARG A 337 -5.01 -22.36 -29.09
N ALA A 338 -4.83 -22.61 -30.39
CA ALA A 338 -3.52 -22.94 -30.94
C ALA A 338 -2.62 -21.69 -31.02
N GLU A 339 -3.20 -20.56 -31.44
CA GLU A 339 -2.52 -19.26 -31.53
C GLU A 339 -2.17 -18.69 -30.15
N GLU A 340 -3.07 -18.77 -29.17
CA GLU A 340 -2.78 -18.37 -27.79
C GLU A 340 -1.65 -19.22 -27.19
N LYS A 341 -1.62 -20.52 -27.45
CA LYS A 341 -0.57 -21.40 -26.92
C LYS A 341 0.81 -21.03 -27.46
N THR A 342 0.88 -20.58 -28.72
CA THR A 342 2.12 -20.03 -29.29
C THR A 342 2.50 -18.68 -28.68
N ILE A 343 1.54 -17.80 -28.42
CA ILE A 343 1.79 -16.49 -27.79
C ILE A 343 2.24 -16.66 -26.34
N ILE A 344 1.59 -17.54 -25.57
CA ILE A 344 1.96 -17.84 -24.18
C ILE A 344 3.38 -18.42 -24.14
N ALA A 345 3.73 -19.33 -25.05
CA ALA A 345 5.09 -19.87 -25.11
C ALA A 345 6.14 -18.79 -25.42
N GLN A 346 5.81 -17.82 -26.27
CA GLN A 346 6.69 -16.67 -26.55
C GLN A 346 6.84 -15.76 -25.33
N LEU A 347 5.74 -15.43 -24.65
CA LEU A 347 5.75 -14.64 -23.43
C LEU A 347 6.50 -15.34 -22.28
N ASP A 348 6.35 -16.65 -22.15
CA ASP A 348 7.10 -17.46 -21.18
C ASP A 348 8.60 -17.48 -21.51
N GLU A 349 8.98 -17.56 -22.78
CA GLU A 349 10.39 -17.43 -23.18
C GLU A 349 10.95 -16.04 -22.88
N GLU A 350 10.18 -14.98 -23.15
CA GLU A 350 10.57 -13.60 -22.89
C GLU A 350 10.71 -13.34 -21.39
N TYR A 351 9.74 -13.78 -20.59
CA TYR A 351 9.79 -13.72 -19.14
C TYR A 351 10.98 -14.50 -18.55
N ASN A 352 11.28 -15.70 -19.08
CA ASN A 352 12.44 -16.47 -18.65
C ASN A 352 13.77 -15.80 -19.06
N ARG A 353 13.82 -15.10 -20.20
CA ARG A 353 14.99 -14.28 -20.57
C ARG A 353 15.17 -13.11 -19.63
N GLU A 354 14.10 -12.40 -19.28
CA GLU A 354 14.14 -11.28 -18.34
C GLU A 354 14.58 -11.75 -16.94
N ILE A 355 14.05 -12.88 -16.44
CA ILE A 355 14.50 -13.48 -15.18
C ILE A 355 15.97 -13.88 -15.24
N SER A 356 16.43 -14.43 -16.36
CA SER A 356 17.83 -14.87 -16.50
C SER A 356 18.81 -13.69 -16.66
N ALA A 357 18.30 -12.51 -17.03
CA ALA A 357 19.07 -11.28 -17.17
C ALA A 357 19.11 -10.44 -15.87
N LEU A 358 18.14 -10.64 -14.97
CA LEU A 358 18.14 -10.18 -13.58
C LEU A 358 19.08 -11.02 -12.71
#